data_AF-A0AA38VYR0-F1
#
_entry.id   AF-A0AA38VYR0-F1
#
_cell.length_a   1.000
_cell.length_b   1.000
_cell.length_c   1.000
_cell.angle_alpha   90.00
_cell.angle_beta   90.00
_cell.angle_gamma   90.00
#
_symmetry.space_group_name_H-M   'P 1'
#
loop_
_entity.id
_entity.type
_entity.pdbx_description
1 polymer ?
#
loop_
_entity_poly.entity_id
_entity_poly.type
_entity_poly.pdbx_seq_one_letter_code
_entity_poly.pdbx_strand_id
1 'polypeptide(L)'
;MEWKWPRLTIFVFDLWYDQYDRATAHHKVDLPVLLVDYGKKYSVVKLASREFRDEANNYVAEQHRLEGWDAKPPFFRDQTGPTPTYPNPRDVKITEADGTIRRLVKTPPPESDSAIRRD
;
A
#
# COMPACT_ATOMS: atom_id res chain seq x y z
N MET A 1 21.25 -30.97 -7.22
CA MET A 1 20.15 -30.34 -7.97
C MET A 1 19.93 -28.95 -7.39
N GLU A 2 20.26 -27.92 -8.14
CA GLU A 2 20.12 -26.53 -7.72
C GLU A 2 18.74 -26.03 -8.17
N TRP A 3 17.88 -25.65 -7.24
CA TRP A 3 16.55 -25.14 -7.54
C TRP A 3 16.70 -23.70 -8.05
N LYS A 4 16.75 -23.52 -9.37
CA LYS A 4 16.64 -22.19 -9.96
C LYS A 4 15.18 -21.76 -9.95
N TRP A 5 14.91 -20.63 -9.30
CA TRP A 5 13.62 -19.96 -9.37
C TRP A 5 13.34 -19.59 -10.83
N PRO A 6 12.32 -20.20 -11.48
CA PRO A 6 12.10 -20.01 -12.91
C PRO A 6 11.59 -18.60 -13.24
N ARG A 7 11.15 -17.85 -12.23
CA ARG A 7 10.57 -16.52 -12.37
C ARG A 7 10.83 -15.70 -11.11
N LEU A 8 11.32 -14.47 -11.30
CA LEU A 8 11.38 -13.44 -10.26
C LEU A 8 10.26 -12.43 -10.56
N THR A 9 9.34 -12.25 -9.62
CA THR A 9 8.30 -11.22 -9.71
C THR A 9 8.66 -10.09 -8.76
N ILE A 10 8.79 -8.88 -9.28
CA ILE A 10 9.09 -7.67 -8.51
C ILE A 10 7.87 -6.76 -8.60
N PHE A 11 7.40 -6.28 -7.45
CA PHE A 11 6.37 -5.25 -7.38
C PHE A 11 7.05 -3.90 -7.13
N VAL A 12 6.86 -2.96 -8.06
CA VAL A 12 7.43 -1.61 -7.96
C VAL A 12 6.29 -0.63 -7.78
N PHE A 13 6.42 0.25 -6.80
CA PHE A 13 5.45 1.30 -6.53
C PHE A 13 6.11 2.67 -6.69
N ASP A 14 5.59 3.48 -7.61
CA ASP A 14 6.10 4.83 -7.86
C ASP A 14 5.54 5.81 -6.83
N LEU A 15 6.40 6.19 -5.89
CA LEU A 15 6.06 7.11 -4.80
C LEU A 15 5.98 8.58 -5.22
N TRP A 16 6.48 8.90 -6.41
CA TRP A 16 6.48 10.25 -6.99
C TRP A 16 5.46 10.40 -8.11
N TYR A 17 4.59 9.40 -8.29
CA TYR A 17 3.45 9.56 -9.17
C TYR A 17 2.60 10.73 -8.67
N ASP A 18 2.40 11.74 -9.53
CA ASP A 18 1.78 13.02 -9.20
C ASP A 18 0.30 12.89 -8.82
N GLN A 19 -0.39 11.87 -9.35
CA GLN A 19 -1.77 11.56 -9.00
C GLN A 19 -1.89 10.67 -7.75
N TYR A 20 -0.77 10.35 -7.10
CA TYR A 20 -0.76 9.57 -5.87
C TYR A 20 -0.77 10.46 -4.62
N ASP A 21 -1.91 10.53 -3.94
CA ASP A 21 -2.03 11.19 -2.64
C ASP A 21 -1.83 10.22 -1.47
N ARG A 22 -0.71 10.40 -0.77
CA ARG A 22 -0.31 9.61 0.41
C ARG A 22 -1.25 9.80 1.60
N ALA A 23 -1.90 10.96 1.73
CA ALA A 23 -2.80 11.25 2.83
C ALA A 23 -4.08 10.39 2.74
N THR A 24 -4.58 10.18 1.53
CA THR A 24 -5.78 9.36 1.28
C THR A 24 -5.48 7.90 0.93
N ALA A 25 -4.21 7.53 0.82
CA ALA A 25 -3.78 6.20 0.35
C ALA A 25 -4.21 5.01 1.21
N HIS A 26 -4.79 5.23 2.39
CA HIS A 26 -5.40 4.18 3.22
C HIS A 26 -6.80 3.78 2.74
N HIS A 27 -7.33 4.46 1.73
CA HIS A 27 -8.51 4.06 0.98
C HIS A 27 -8.08 3.53 -0.39
N LYS A 28 -8.88 2.60 -0.95
CA LYS A 28 -8.64 2.09 -2.30
C LYS A 28 -8.65 3.26 -3.29
N VAL A 29 -7.53 3.43 -3.97
CA VAL A 29 -7.36 4.33 -5.12
C VAL A 29 -7.39 3.52 -6.41
N ASP A 30 -7.70 4.12 -7.56
CA ASP A 30 -7.69 3.42 -8.86
C ASP A 30 -6.40 3.71 -9.63
N LEU A 31 -5.25 3.37 -9.04
CA LEU A 31 -3.96 3.60 -9.70
C LEU A 31 -3.77 2.61 -10.86
N PRO A 32 -3.18 3.06 -11.98
CA PRO A 32 -2.81 2.16 -13.06
C PRO A 32 -1.76 1.15 -12.59
N VAL A 33 -1.92 -0.11 -13.00
CA VAL A 33 -0.96 -1.19 -12.73
C VAL A 33 -0.47 -1.72 -14.07
N LEU A 34 0.84 -1.69 -14.27
CA LEU A 34 1.49 -2.20 -15.47
C LEU A 34 2.13 -3.56 -15.17
N LEU A 35 1.84 -4.53 -16.03
CA LEU A 35 2.51 -5.83 -16.04
C LEU A 35 3.67 -5.75 -17.04
N VAL A 36 4.89 -5.87 -16.53
CA VAL A 36 6.10 -5.89 -17.33
C VAL A 36 6.74 -7.26 -17.25
N ASP A 37 6.76 -7.97 -18.38
CA ASP A 37 7.43 -9.25 -18.53
C ASP A 37 8.75 -9.05 -19.27
N TYR A 38 9.87 -9.32 -18.59
CA TYR A 38 11.21 -9.18 -19.13
C TYR A 38 11.68 -10.53 -19.70
N GLY A 39 11.63 -10.67 -21.02
CA GLY A 39 12.20 -11.80 -21.73
C GLY A 39 13.65 -11.55 -22.16
N LYS A 40 14.36 -12.63 -22.52
CA LYS A 40 15.76 -12.56 -22.97
C LYS A 40 15.96 -11.75 -24.26
N LYS A 41 14.92 -11.62 -25.09
CA LYS A 41 14.96 -10.93 -26.39
C LYS A 41 14.02 -9.73 -26.47
N TYR A 42 12.89 -9.78 -25.78
CA TYR A 42 11.85 -8.77 -25.83
C TYR A 42 11.25 -8.59 -24.44
N SER A 43 10.83 -7.36 -24.14
CA SER A 43 10.02 -7.05 -22.97
C SER A 43 8.60 -6.75 -23.42
N VAL A 44 7.62 -7.23 -22.66
CA VAL A 44 6.20 -7.01 -22.94
C VAL A 44 5.61 -6.19 -21.82
N VAL A 45 5.02 -5.04 -22.16
CA VAL A 45 4.31 -4.17 -21.21
C VAL A 45 2.82 -4.22 -21.53
N LYS A 46 1.99 -4.50 -20.53
CA LYS A 46 0.54 -4.50 -20.65
C LYS A 46 -0.08 -3.80 -19.45
N LEU A 47 -1.21 -3.14 -19.66
CA LEU A 47 -2.05 -2.74 -18.54
C LEU A 47 -2.61 -4.01 -17.88
N ALA A 48 -2.59 -4.04 -16.56
CA ALA A 48 -3.21 -5.12 -15.79
C ALA A 48 -4.72 -5.19 -16.05
N SER A 49 -5.31 -6.37 -15.86
CA SER A 49 -6.76 -6.50 -15.85
C SER A 49 -7.36 -5.69 -14.71
N ARG A 50 -8.66 -5.39 -14.81
CA ARG A 50 -9.36 -4.62 -13.79
C ARG A 50 -9.31 -5.32 -12.43
N GLU A 51 -9.48 -6.64 -12.43
CA GLU A 51 -9.47 -7.47 -11.21
C GLU A 51 -8.11 -7.41 -10.52
N PHE A 52 -7.01 -7.56 -11.29
CA PHE A 52 -5.66 -7.51 -10.73
C PHE A 52 -5.28 -6.10 -10.26
N ARG A 53 -5.73 -5.08 -11.00
CA ARG A 53 -5.54 -3.68 -10.59
C ARG A 53 -6.28 -3.39 -9.29
N ASP A 54 -7.50 -3.89 -9.15
CA ASP A 54 -8.30 -3.76 -7.93
C ASP A 54 -7.61 -4.45 -6.74
N GLU A 55 -7.10 -5.66 -6.94
CA GLU A 55 -6.35 -6.41 -5.91
C GLU A 55 -5.09 -5.66 -5.47
N ALA A 56 -4.27 -5.21 -6.42
CA ALA A 56 -3.05 -4.48 -6.14
C ALA A 56 -3.30 -3.17 -5.38
N ASN A 57 -4.31 -2.40 -5.80
CA ASN A 57 -4.68 -1.15 -5.11
C ASN A 57 -5.25 -1.40 -3.71
N ASN A 58 -6.05 -2.46 -3.53
CA ASN A 58 -6.52 -2.87 -2.20
C ASN A 58 -5.34 -3.25 -1.29
N TYR A 59 -4.34 -3.94 -1.83
CA TYR A 59 -3.15 -4.31 -1.07
C TYR A 59 -2.34 -3.09 -0.62
N VAL A 60 -2.11 -2.12 -1.51
CA VAL A 60 -1.43 -0.86 -1.17
C VAL A 60 -2.21 -0.11 -0.07
N ALA A 61 -3.53 -0.02 -0.21
CA ALA A 61 -4.38 0.63 0.79
C ALA A 61 -4.29 -0.06 2.16
N GLU A 62 -4.27 -1.40 2.16
CA GLU A 62 -4.12 -2.18 3.39
C GLU A 62 -2.75 -1.96 4.04
N GLN A 63 -1.66 -1.87 3.27
CA GLN A 63 -0.35 -1.52 3.86
C GLN A 63 -0.39 -0.14 4.51
N HIS A 64 -0.97 0.86 3.83
CA HIS A 64 -1.15 2.20 4.39
C HIS A 64 -2.06 2.24 5.61
N ARG A 65 -3.00 1.30 5.74
CA ARG A 65 -3.88 1.16 6.91
C ARG A 65 -3.12 0.56 8.09
N LEU A 66 -2.29 -0.46 7.85
CA LEU A 66 -1.59 -1.24 8.88
C LEU A 66 -0.38 -0.50 9.48
N GLU A 67 0.31 0.31 8.69
CA GLU A 67 1.58 0.95 9.09
C GLU A 67 1.37 2.29 9.84
N GLY A 68 0.16 2.85 9.81
CA GLY A 68 -0.23 4.01 10.62
C GLY A 68 -0.10 5.39 9.94
N TRP A 69 -0.38 6.47 10.69
CA TRP A 69 -0.65 7.80 10.14
C TRP A 69 0.50 8.45 9.36
N ASP A 70 1.74 8.30 9.84
CA ASP A 70 2.92 8.94 9.25
C ASP A 70 3.85 7.96 8.54
N ALA A 71 3.44 6.70 8.39
CA ALA A 71 4.26 5.69 7.74
C ALA A 71 4.42 6.02 6.26
N LYS A 72 5.69 6.12 5.85
CA LYS A 72 6.10 6.38 4.47
C LYS A 72 6.66 5.08 3.89
N PRO A 73 6.32 4.74 2.64
CA PRO A 73 6.95 3.60 1.98
C PRO A 73 8.47 3.82 1.81
N PRO A 74 9.26 2.76 1.62
CA PRO A 74 8.84 1.37 1.40
C PRO A 74 8.37 0.67 2.68
N PHE A 75 7.30 -0.12 2.58
CA PHE A 75 6.82 -0.98 3.66
C PHE A 75 7.54 -2.32 3.62
N PHE A 76 8.04 -2.76 4.77
CA PHE A 76 8.72 -4.04 4.89
C PHE A 76 7.83 -5.03 5.62
N ARG A 77 7.30 -6.00 4.87
CA ARG A 77 6.61 -7.16 5.44
C ARG A 77 7.49 -8.39 5.29
N ASP A 78 8.01 -8.88 6.41
CA ASP A 78 8.61 -10.21 6.45
C ASP A 78 7.51 -11.27 6.25
N GLN A 79 7.66 -12.11 5.22
CA GLN A 79 6.73 -13.21 4.91
C GLN A 79 7.16 -14.55 5.53
N THR A 80 8.29 -14.58 6.27
CA THR A 80 8.80 -15.81 6.92
C THR A 80 8.21 -16.06 8.30
N GLY A 81 7.44 -15.11 8.85
CA GLY A 81 6.78 -15.21 10.15
C GLY A 81 5.36 -14.62 10.16
N PRO A 82 4.67 -14.66 11.32
CA PRO A 82 3.38 -14.00 11.46
C PRO A 82 3.49 -12.51 11.13
N THR A 83 2.54 -12.00 10.36
CA THR A 83 2.53 -10.59 9.91
C THR A 83 2.61 -9.64 11.11
N PRO A 84 3.64 -8.76 11.18
CA PRO A 84 3.69 -7.71 12.18
C PRO A 84 2.44 -6.83 12.05
N THR A 85 1.67 -6.73 13.12
CA THR A 85 0.52 -5.82 13.22
C THR A 85 0.92 -4.67 14.13
N TYR A 86 1.00 -3.46 13.59
CA TYR A 86 1.35 -2.30 14.39
C TYR A 86 0.11 -1.79 15.14
N PRO A 87 0.21 -1.44 16.43
CA PRO A 87 -0.92 -1.08 17.28
C PRO A 87 -1.54 0.30 16.97
N ASN A 88 -1.14 0.97 15.89
CA ASN A 88 -1.67 2.26 15.47
C ASN A 88 -2.20 2.24 14.02
N PRO A 89 -3.18 1.37 13.68
CA PRO A 89 -3.80 1.41 12.37
C PRO A 89 -4.53 2.74 12.16
N ARG A 90 -4.47 3.30 10.94
CA ARG A 90 -5.13 4.58 10.60
C ARG A 90 -6.65 4.51 10.82
N ASP A 91 -7.24 3.35 10.59
CA ASP A 91 -8.65 3.06 10.88
C ASP A 91 -8.75 2.36 12.24
N VAL A 92 -8.96 3.13 13.32
CA VAL A 92 -9.35 2.56 14.61
C VAL A 92 -10.84 2.26 14.57
N LYS A 93 -11.21 0.99 14.56
CA LYS A 93 -12.59 0.56 14.80
C LYS A 93 -12.74 0.32 16.29
N ILE A 94 -13.56 1.12 16.97
CA ILE A 94 -13.96 0.82 18.34
C ILE A 94 -15.22 -0.04 18.27
N THR A 95 -15.15 -1.22 18.88
CA THR A 95 -16.35 -1.99 19.21
C THR A 95 -16.81 -1.54 20.58
N GLU A 96 -17.97 -0.89 20.63
CA GLU A 96 -18.60 -0.49 21.88
C GLU A 96 -19.14 -1.74 22.61
N ALA A 97 -19.40 -1.64 23.92
CA ALA A 97 -19.81 -2.78 24.76
C ALA A 97 -21.14 -3.43 24.33
N ASP A 98 -21.91 -2.76 23.47
CA ASP A 98 -23.15 -3.20 22.86
C ASP A 98 -22.95 -3.97 21.53
N GLY A 99 -21.70 -4.14 21.08
CA GLY A 99 -21.36 -4.78 19.81
C GLY A 99 -21.37 -3.84 18.59
N THR A 100 -21.65 -2.55 18.78
CA THR A 100 -21.64 -1.55 17.71
C THR A 100 -20.22 -1.24 17.28
N ILE A 101 -19.92 -1.40 15.98
CA ILE A 101 -18.61 -1.04 15.41
C ILE A 101 -18.67 0.41 14.93
N ARG A 102 -17.94 1.31 15.58
CA ARG A 102 -17.79 2.70 15.15
C ARG A 102 -16.38 2.94 14.59
N ARG A 103 -16.31 3.59 13.42
CA ARG A 103 -15.06 4.10 12.86
C ARG A 103 -14.69 5.37 13.62
N LEU A 104 -13.54 5.38 14.27
CA LEU A 104 -12.97 6.59 14.83
C LEU A 104 -12.23 7.33 13.71
N VAL A 105 -12.80 8.45 13.26
CA VAL A 105 -12.08 9.41 12.43
C VAL A 105 -11.08 10.08 13.36
N LYS A 106 -9.84 9.60 13.37
CA LYS A 106 -8.77 10.22 14.14
C LYS A 106 -8.29 11.43 13.36
N THR A 107 -8.53 12.63 13.90
CA THR A 107 -7.99 13.87 13.34
C THR A 107 -6.46 13.79 13.35
N PRO A 108 -5.76 14.18 12.26
CA PRO A 108 -4.30 14.24 12.24
C PRO A 108 -3.73 15.01 13.45
N PRO A 109 -2.56 14.61 13.98
CA PRO A 109 -1.82 15.45 14.92
C PRO A 109 -1.52 16.82 14.28
N PRO A 110 -1.59 17.92 15.05
CA PRO A 110 -1.46 19.29 14.55
C PRO A 110 -0.11 19.61 13.88
N GLU A 111 0.89 18.73 13.96
CA GLU A 111 2.23 18.98 13.42
C GLU A 111 2.45 18.42 11.99
N SER A 112 1.48 17.69 11.42
CA SER A 112 1.64 17.03 10.12
C SER A 112 1.59 17.97 8.89
N ASP A 113 1.38 19.27 9.10
CA ASP A 113 1.21 20.28 8.03
C ASP A 113 2.46 21.16 7.78
N SER A 114 3.59 20.89 8.44
CA SER A 114 4.71 21.85 8.50
C SER A 114 5.93 21.54 7.62
N ALA A 115 5.80 20.69 6.59
CA ALA A 115 6.93 20.37 5.70
C ALA A 115 6.61 20.40 4.20
N ILE A 116 5.87 21.40 3.72
CA ILE A 116 5.98 21.88 2.33
C ILE A 116 5.97 23.41 2.35
N ARG A 117 7.08 24.00 2.83
CA ARG A 117 7.47 25.33 2.35
C ARG A 117 8.40 25.11 1.17
N ARG A 118 7.96 25.70 0.05
CA ARG A 118 8.65 25.93 -1.21
C ARG A 118 10.12 26.29 -0.98
N ASP A 119 10.98 25.74 -1.83
CA ASP A 119 12.08 26.42 -2.52
C ASP A 119 12.34 25.68 -3.85
#